data_AF-D6WS47-F1
#
_entry.id   AF-D6WS47-F1
#
_cell.length_a   1.000
_cell.length_b   1.000
_cell.length_c   1.000
_cell.angle_alpha   90.00
_cell.angle_beta   90.00
_cell.angle_gamma   90.00
#
_symmetry.space_group_name_H-M   'P 1'
#
loop_
_entity.id
_entity.type
_entity.pdbx_description
1 polymer ?
#
loop_
_entity_poly.entity_id
_entity_poly.type
_entity_poly.pdbx_seq_one_letter_code
_entity_poly.pdbx_strand_id
1 'polypeptide(L)'
;MKYLLFLTVITLTCGIFAFSLSNREQAIFLSTYSTCLETSKVDSERALRTASGIIDDEPKLKEFLFCINKQNGVQDDAGNFVKDAVRKRIEHPLLTDKTMEIIVNKCTRKRETGEETAYQFLKCSYFTIMNEKHQ
;
A
#
# COMPACT_ATOMS: atom_id res chain seq x y z
N MET A 1 39.36 23.50 16.89
CA MET A 1 39.49 22.03 16.78
C MET A 1 38.31 21.28 17.40
N LYS A 2 37.85 21.60 18.62
CA LYS A 2 36.64 20.97 19.22
C LYS A 2 35.36 21.09 18.38
N TYR A 3 35.11 22.25 17.77
CA TYR A 3 33.89 22.48 16.96
C TYR A 3 33.95 21.86 15.54
N LEU A 4 35.14 21.61 15.01
CA LEU A 4 35.34 20.90 13.74
C LEU A 4 35.01 19.41 13.87
N LEU A 5 35.35 18.80 15.01
CA LEU A 5 34.96 17.42 15.36
C LEU A 5 33.45 17.27 15.56
N PHE A 6 32.77 18.28 16.10
CA PHE A 6 31.31 18.26 16.25
C PHE A 6 30.57 18.38 14.91
N LEU A 7 31.06 19.19 13.97
CA LEU A 7 30.46 19.33 12.64
C LEU A 7 30.59 18.05 11.79
N THR A 8 31.69 17.32 11.91
CA THR A 8 31.86 16.03 11.21
C THR A 8 31.00 14.90 11.79
N VAL A 9 30.65 14.97 13.07
CA VAL A 9 29.77 13.97 13.71
C VAL A 9 28.30 14.20 13.32
N ILE A 10 27.88 15.46 13.15
CA ILE A 10 26.51 15.81 12.76
C ILE A 10 26.21 15.45 11.30
N THR A 11 27.20 15.51 10.39
CA THR A 11 27.00 15.10 8.99
C THR A 11 26.98 13.58 8.81
N LEU A 12 27.65 12.82 9.69
CA LEU A 12 27.60 11.34 9.65
C LEU A 12 26.29 10.75 10.18
N THR A 13 25.59 11.44 11.08
CA THR A 13 24.34 10.92 11.67
C THR A 13 23.09 11.22 10.83
N CYS A 14 23.13 12.23 9.94
CA CYS A 14 22.01 12.54 9.04
C CYS A 14 21.84 11.56 7.86
N GLY A 15 22.84 10.73 7.54
CA GLY A 15 22.82 9.88 6.34
C GLY A 15 21.99 8.60 6.43
N ILE A 16 21.46 8.23 7.61
CA ILE A 16 20.93 6.87 7.86
C ILE A 16 19.38 6.84 7.95
N PHE A 17 18.68 7.96 7.78
CA PHE A 17 17.21 7.96 7.75
C PHE A 17 16.62 7.60 6.37
N ALA A 18 17.38 6.93 5.51
CA ALA A 18 16.84 6.30 4.31
C ALA A 18 16.13 5.01 4.73
N PHE A 19 14.80 5.07 4.74
CA PHE A 19 13.86 3.96 4.90
C PHE A 19 14.31 2.74 4.07
N SER A 20 15.00 1.79 4.69
CA SER A 20 15.32 0.52 4.05
C SER A 20 14.19 -0.45 4.39
N LEU A 21 13.29 -0.70 3.42
CA LEU A 21 12.57 -1.97 3.45
C LEU A 21 13.63 -3.07 3.56
N SER A 22 13.44 -4.01 4.47
CA SER A 22 14.38 -5.12 4.58
C SER A 22 14.48 -5.83 3.23
N ASN A 23 15.66 -6.34 2.88
CA ASN A 23 15.86 -7.07 1.61
C ASN A 23 14.81 -8.17 1.40
N ARG A 24 14.33 -8.76 2.51
CA ARG A 24 13.27 -9.77 2.52
C ARG A 24 11.91 -9.21 2.08
N GLU A 25 11.49 -8.08 2.61
CA GLU A 25 10.19 -7.48 2.26
C GLU A 25 10.18 -7.00 0.81
N GLN A 26 11.29 -6.46 0.31
CA GLN A 26 11.43 -6.09 -1.10
C GLN A 26 11.28 -7.33 -2.01
N ALA A 27 11.94 -8.43 -1.66
CA ALA A 27 11.84 -9.67 -2.44
C ALA A 27 10.40 -10.24 -2.45
N ILE A 28 9.71 -10.21 -1.30
CA ILE A 28 8.30 -10.63 -1.20
C ILE A 28 7.42 -9.73 -2.06
N PHE A 29 7.59 -8.41 -1.96
CA PHE A 29 6.84 -7.45 -2.77
C PHE A 29 7.01 -7.71 -4.28
N LEU A 30 8.26 -7.84 -4.74
CA LEU A 30 8.57 -8.08 -6.15
C LEU A 30 7.95 -9.40 -6.65
N SER A 31 8.07 -10.47 -5.85
CA SER A 31 7.47 -11.77 -6.19
C SER A 31 5.94 -11.70 -6.26
N THR A 32 5.29 -11.08 -5.27
CA THR A 32 3.83 -10.92 -5.27
C THR A 32 3.37 -10.09 -6.46
N TYR A 33 4.08 -8.99 -6.75
CA TYR A 33 3.77 -8.11 -7.87
C TYR A 33 3.89 -8.83 -9.21
N SER A 34 5.00 -9.56 -9.46
CA SER A 34 5.21 -10.28 -10.72
C SER A 34 4.15 -11.38 -10.92
N THR A 35 3.86 -12.17 -9.89
CA THR A 35 2.82 -13.21 -9.96
C THR A 35 1.45 -12.63 -10.30
N CYS A 36 1.08 -11.50 -9.69
CA CYS A 36 -0.22 -10.88 -9.95
C CYS A 36 -0.30 -10.22 -11.33
N LEU A 37 0.78 -9.66 -11.87
CA LEU A 37 0.83 -9.23 -13.27
C LEU A 37 0.62 -10.41 -14.22
N GLU A 38 1.32 -11.52 -13.97
CA GLU A 38 1.21 -12.72 -14.81
C GLU A 38 -0.18 -13.34 -14.76
N THR A 39 -0.86 -13.30 -13.61
CA THR A 39 -2.20 -13.89 -13.45
C THR A 39 -3.28 -13.02 -14.09
N SER A 40 -3.29 -11.72 -13.79
CA SER A 40 -4.32 -10.79 -14.28
C SER A 40 -4.12 -10.37 -15.74
N LYS A 41 -2.89 -10.48 -16.26
CA LYS A 41 -2.50 -9.95 -17.58
C LYS A 41 -2.79 -8.45 -17.75
N VAL A 42 -2.84 -7.71 -16.63
CA VAL A 42 -2.95 -6.25 -16.65
C VAL A 42 -1.69 -5.65 -17.28
N ASP A 43 -1.84 -4.51 -17.94
CA ASP A 43 -0.71 -3.71 -18.37
C ASP A 43 0.11 -3.24 -17.15
N SER A 44 1.43 -3.45 -17.19
CA SER A 44 2.30 -3.20 -16.03
C SER A 44 2.41 -1.71 -15.70
N GLU A 45 2.33 -0.83 -16.72
CA GLU A 45 2.31 0.61 -16.52
C GLU A 45 1.01 1.03 -15.82
N ARG A 46 -0.13 0.50 -16.27
CA ARG A 46 -1.43 0.74 -15.61
C ARG A 46 -1.44 0.27 -14.16
N ALA A 47 -0.88 -0.90 -13.86
CA ALA A 47 -0.72 -1.36 -12.48
C ALA A 47 0.17 -0.41 -11.66
N LEU A 48 1.30 0.04 -12.22
CA LEU A 48 2.24 0.94 -11.55
C LEU A 48 1.62 2.30 -11.21
N ARG A 49 0.80 2.86 -12.12
CA ARG A 49 0.16 4.17 -11.92
C ARG A 49 -0.81 4.21 -10.73
N THR A 50 -1.26 3.06 -10.23
CA THR A 50 -2.09 2.99 -9.01
C THR A 50 -1.37 3.51 -7.76
N ALA A 51 -0.05 3.37 -7.69
CA ALA A 51 0.76 3.92 -6.59
C ALA A 51 0.71 5.46 -6.54
N SER A 52 0.43 6.10 -7.69
CA SER A 52 0.23 7.54 -7.81
C SER A 52 -1.23 7.97 -7.66
N GLY A 53 -2.16 7.04 -7.38
CA GLY A 53 -3.58 7.33 -7.24
C GLY A 53 -4.39 7.32 -8.52
N ILE A 54 -3.77 6.98 -9.65
CA ILE A 54 -4.48 6.82 -10.93
C ILE A 54 -5.01 5.39 -10.98
N ILE A 55 -6.30 5.22 -10.71
CA ILE A 55 -6.95 3.92 -10.56
C ILE A 55 -8.08 3.81 -11.59
N ASP A 56 -7.70 3.35 -12.79
CA ASP A 56 -8.62 3.17 -13.92
C ASP A 56 -9.68 2.10 -13.62
N ASP A 57 -10.91 2.28 -14.10
CA ASP A 57 -11.96 1.26 -14.02
C ASP A 57 -11.77 0.21 -15.13
N GLU A 58 -10.80 -0.68 -14.94
CA GLU A 58 -10.43 -1.70 -15.93
C GLU A 58 -10.47 -3.11 -15.30
N PRO A 59 -11.14 -4.10 -15.92
CA PRO A 59 -11.34 -5.43 -15.31
C PRO A 59 -10.06 -6.11 -14.84
N LYS A 60 -9.00 -6.14 -15.65
CA LYS A 60 -7.74 -6.80 -15.29
C LYS A 60 -7.02 -6.07 -14.16
N LEU A 61 -7.16 -4.75 -14.06
CA LEU A 61 -6.66 -4.01 -12.92
C LEU A 61 -7.37 -4.43 -11.64
N LYS A 62 -8.69 -4.65 -11.67
CA LYS A 62 -9.42 -5.14 -10.49
C LYS A 62 -8.97 -6.54 -10.08
N GLU A 63 -8.76 -7.44 -11.05
CA GLU A 63 -8.17 -8.77 -10.82
C GLU A 63 -6.77 -8.69 -10.22
N PHE A 64 -5.92 -7.80 -10.75
CA PHE A 64 -4.59 -7.54 -10.23
C PHE A 64 -4.64 -7.10 -8.77
N LEU A 65 -5.47 -6.11 -8.43
CA LEU A 65 -5.62 -5.60 -7.07
C LEU A 65 -6.15 -6.68 -6.12
N PHE A 66 -7.08 -7.51 -6.57
CA PHE A 66 -7.57 -8.63 -5.77
C PHE A 66 -6.49 -9.67 -5.52
N CYS A 67 -5.69 -10.01 -6.54
CA CYS A 67 -4.54 -10.89 -6.39
C CYS A 67 -3.54 -10.34 -5.37
N ILE A 68 -3.18 -9.06 -5.46
CA ILE A 68 -2.28 -8.41 -4.50
C ILE A 68 -2.85 -8.52 -3.08
N ASN A 69 -4.13 -8.20 -2.89
CA ASN A 69 -4.77 -8.26 -1.58
C ASN A 69 -4.78 -9.68 -0.99
N LYS A 70 -5.07 -10.69 -1.81
CA LYS A 70 -5.04 -12.10 -1.40
C LYS A 70 -3.63 -12.56 -1.01
N GLN A 71 -2.63 -12.25 -1.81
CA GLN A 71 -1.24 -12.61 -1.54
C GLN A 71 -0.71 -11.94 -0.26
N ASN A 72 -1.19 -10.74 0.05
CA ASN A 72 -0.87 -10.05 1.31
C ASN A 72 -1.74 -10.50 2.49
N GLY A 73 -2.68 -11.43 2.29
CA GLY A 73 -3.57 -11.95 3.34
C GLY A 73 -4.57 -10.93 3.89
N VAL A 74 -4.80 -9.82 3.18
CA VAL A 74 -5.74 -8.78 3.63
C VAL A 74 -7.15 -9.00 3.12
N GLN A 75 -7.32 -9.78 2.05
CA GLN A 75 -8.62 -10.12 1.48
C GLN A 75 -8.68 -11.63 1.17
N ASP A 76 -9.80 -12.28 1.47
CA ASP A 76 -10.01 -13.70 1.25
C ASP A 76 -10.60 -14.01 -0.15
N ASP A 77 -10.72 -15.30 -0.49
CA ASP A 77 -11.29 -15.78 -1.76
C ASP A 77 -12.76 -15.39 -1.96
N ALA A 78 -13.49 -15.18 -0.87
CA ALA A 78 -14.88 -14.73 -0.91
C ALA A 78 -14.98 -13.20 -1.03
N GLY A 79 -13.86 -12.50 -1.10
CA GLY A 79 -13.77 -11.05 -1.25
C GLY A 79 -13.91 -10.27 0.06
N ASN A 80 -13.94 -10.91 1.23
CA ASN A 80 -14.00 -10.22 2.51
C ASN A 80 -12.60 -9.74 2.96
N PHE A 81 -12.54 -8.58 3.61
CA PHE A 81 -11.30 -8.10 4.21
C PHE A 81 -11.08 -8.65 5.62
N VAL A 82 -9.85 -9.07 5.90
CA VAL A 82 -9.36 -9.39 7.25
C VAL A 82 -8.89 -8.08 7.89
N LYS A 83 -9.78 -7.41 8.64
CA LYS A 83 -9.58 -6.05 9.13
C LYS A 83 -8.29 -5.84 9.94
N ASP A 84 -7.91 -6.81 10.77
CA ASP A 84 -6.67 -6.72 11.55
C ASP A 84 -5.43 -6.78 10.66
N ALA A 85 -5.46 -7.62 9.62
CA ALA A 85 -4.40 -7.68 8.62
C ALA A 85 -4.34 -6.38 7.81
N VAL A 86 -5.48 -5.79 7.45
CA VAL A 86 -5.55 -4.46 6.82
C VAL A 86 -4.90 -3.41 7.71
N ARG A 87 -5.30 -3.33 9.00
CA ARG A 87 -4.74 -2.37 9.96
C ARG A 87 -3.23 -2.47 10.04
N LYS A 88 -2.72 -3.69 10.21
CA LYS A 88 -1.28 -3.96 10.26
C LYS A 88 -0.57 -3.58 8.95
N ARG A 89 -1.22 -3.78 7.80
CA ARG A 89 -0.60 -3.53 6.49
C ARG A 89 -0.51 -2.05 6.15
N ILE A 90 -1.44 -1.23 6.63
CA ILE A 90 -1.47 0.21 6.39
C ILE A 90 -0.75 1.02 7.47
N GLU A 91 -0.23 0.37 8.51
CA GLU A 91 0.51 1.02 9.59
C GLU A 91 1.70 1.79 9.01
N HIS A 92 1.68 3.12 9.17
CA HIS A 92 2.68 3.99 8.60
C HIS A 92 2.87 5.24 9.48
N PRO A 93 4.12 5.69 9.74
CA PRO A 93 4.38 6.84 10.63
C PRO A 93 3.73 8.18 10.20
N LEU A 94 3.31 8.28 8.94
CA LEU A 94 2.66 9.47 8.38
C LEU A 94 1.12 9.42 8.42
N LEU A 95 0.51 8.33 8.89
CA LEU A 95 -0.94 8.22 9.00
C LEU A 95 -1.36 8.31 10.47
N THR A 96 -2.38 9.11 10.76
CA THR A 96 -2.95 9.13 12.11
C THR A 96 -3.78 7.87 12.39
N ASP A 97 -3.93 7.51 13.67
CA ASP A 97 -4.82 6.43 14.10
C ASP A 97 -6.24 6.59 13.59
N LYS A 98 -6.73 7.84 13.53
CA LYS A 98 -8.06 8.19 13.02
C LYS A 98 -8.19 7.84 11.54
N THR A 99 -7.20 8.17 10.72
CA THR A 99 -7.21 7.81 9.29
C THR A 99 -7.15 6.31 9.10
N MET A 100 -6.27 5.61 9.82
CA MET A 100 -6.20 4.16 9.77
C MET A 100 -7.54 3.52 10.15
N GLU A 101 -8.20 4.01 11.20
CA GLU A 101 -9.53 3.55 11.59
C GLU A 101 -10.58 3.81 10.50
N ILE A 102 -10.55 4.99 9.85
CA ILE A 102 -11.44 5.28 8.72
C ILE A 102 -11.21 4.29 7.58
N ILE A 103 -9.96 4.00 7.21
CA ILE A 103 -9.65 3.03 6.16
C ILE A 103 -10.19 1.65 6.53
N VAL A 104 -9.86 1.15 7.72
CA VAL A 104 -10.26 -0.18 8.19
C VAL A 104 -11.78 -0.32 8.31
N ASN A 105 -12.51 0.73 8.69
CA ASN A 105 -13.96 0.64 8.92
C ASN A 105 -14.82 1.08 7.74
N LYS A 106 -14.37 2.06 6.94
CA LYS A 106 -15.16 2.61 5.83
C LYS A 106 -14.74 2.06 4.48
N CYS A 107 -13.46 1.75 4.27
CA CYS A 107 -12.96 1.32 2.95
C CYS A 107 -13.04 -0.19 2.73
N THR A 108 -13.16 -1.01 3.77
CA THR A 108 -13.19 -2.49 3.69
C THR A 108 -14.58 -3.08 3.40
N ARG A 109 -15.47 -2.31 2.76
CA ARG A 109 -16.84 -2.74 2.45
C ARG A 109 -16.84 -3.71 1.27
N LYS A 110 -17.38 -4.90 1.49
CA LYS A 110 -17.60 -5.88 0.43
C LYS A 110 -18.54 -5.34 -0.65
N ARG A 111 -18.21 -5.66 -1.90
CA ARG A 111 -18.97 -5.38 -3.11
C ARG A 111 -19.44 -6.69 -3.76
N GLU A 112 -19.98 -6.59 -4.96
CA GLU A 112 -20.53 -7.72 -5.70
C GLU A 112 -19.49 -8.83 -5.94
N THR A 113 -18.24 -8.46 -6.26
CA THR A 113 -17.13 -9.40 -6.45
C THR A 113 -15.91 -9.02 -5.60
N GLY A 114 -14.96 -9.96 -5.45
CA GLY A 114 -13.69 -9.72 -4.76
C GLY A 114 -12.84 -8.64 -5.45
N GLU A 115 -12.83 -8.66 -6.77
CA GLU A 115 -12.16 -7.69 -7.65
C GLU A 115 -12.73 -6.29 -7.48
N GLU A 116 -14.06 -6.15 -7.52
CA GLU A 116 -14.70 -4.86 -7.29
C GLU A 116 -14.47 -4.37 -5.86
N THR A 117 -14.43 -5.29 -4.89
CA THR A 117 -14.12 -4.96 -3.50
C THR A 117 -12.68 -4.43 -3.36
N ALA A 118 -11.70 -5.08 -3.99
CA ALA A 118 -10.30 -4.66 -3.98
C ALA A 118 -10.12 -3.27 -4.63
N TYR A 119 -10.76 -3.06 -5.77
CA TYR A 119 -10.75 -1.80 -6.51
C TYR A 119 -11.31 -0.63 -5.67
N GLN A 120 -12.50 -0.82 -5.08
CA GLN A 120 -13.14 0.22 -4.27
C GLN A 120 -12.37 0.50 -2.98
N PHE A 121 -11.77 -0.53 -2.38
CA PHE A 121 -10.89 -0.36 -1.22
C PHE A 121 -9.70 0.54 -1.53
N LEU A 122 -9.00 0.31 -2.65
CA LEU A 122 -7.84 1.12 -3.00
C LEU A 122 -8.22 2.59 -3.25
N LYS A 123 -9.31 2.83 -3.99
CA LYS A 123 -9.82 4.20 -4.24
C LYS A 123 -10.19 4.93 -2.95
N CYS A 124 -10.94 4.26 -2.08
CA CYS A 124 -11.35 4.83 -0.80
C CYS A 124 -10.15 5.13 0.09
N SER A 125 -9.18 4.22 0.16
CA SER A 125 -7.97 4.38 0.98
C SER A 125 -7.13 5.55 0.49
N TYR A 126 -6.88 5.62 -0.83
CA TYR A 126 -6.12 6.72 -1.43
C TYR A 126 -6.80 8.07 -1.18
N PHE A 127 -8.10 8.18 -1.44
CA PHE A 127 -8.86 9.40 -1.17
C PHE A 127 -8.82 9.81 0.30
N THR A 128 -8.93 8.85 1.21
CA THR A 128 -8.87 9.09 2.66
C THR A 128 -7.50 9.67 3.07
N ILE A 129 -6.41 9.07 2.58
CA ILE A 129 -5.03 9.51 2.87
C ILE A 129 -4.77 10.91 2.28
N MET A 130 -5.25 11.18 1.06
CA MET A 130 -5.03 12.48 0.43
C MET A 130 -5.79 13.61 1.14
N ASN A 131 -7.00 13.35 1.63
CA ASN A 131 -7.75 14.35 2.38
C ASN A 131 -7.13 14.68 3.75
N GLU A 132 -6.43 13.75 4.39
CA GLU A 132 -5.70 14.02 5.63
C GLU A 132 -4.54 14.99 5.40
N LYS A 133 -3.79 14.86 4.29
CA LYS A 133 -2.64 15.74 3.99
C LYS A 133 -3.01 17.19 3.71
N HIS A 134 -4.30 17.48 3.54
CA HIS A 134 -4.83 18.83 3.32
C HIS A 134 -5.53 19.41 4.56
N GLN A 135 -5.49 18.71 5.70
CA GLN A 135 -5.97 19.17 7.00
C GLN A 135 -4.79 19.58 7.90
#